data_AF-A0A367YVE8-F1
#
_entry.id   AF-A0A367YVE8-F1
#
_cell.length_a   1.000
_cell.length_b   1.000
_cell.length_c   1.000
_cell.angle_alpha   90.00
_cell.angle_beta   90.00
_cell.angle_gamma   90.00
#
_symmetry.space_group_name_H-M   'P 1'
#
loop_
_entity.id
_entity.type
_entity.pdbx_description
1 polymer ?
#
loop_
_entity_poly.entity_id
_entity_poly.type
_entity_poly.pdbx_seq_one_letter_code
_entity_poly.pdbx_strand_id
1 'polypeptide(L)'
;MERRTGLKIEYVPVLVRGTDGSIDMTKINAMLASGDLPDAFLGIPFTTAQLSLYGQQGLFVALDDYIETYAPMTRQAMAEYPDLRGLKVSTDNKLYTMLGVNDCYHCRSSNNRAWVSQSYLDKVGGTMPETTDDLRELLLEFKNQNPSGKSGFLPFASSESTPIDTYFMNAFTYNPGNPGGNRTGGWLRLNGGTVEFVANTPEWREGLRYLHQLGQDGTLTRATFSMKDTELQQNGNKGLVGFARAYWWGSFFNPINLDMDEPWRDYVAVPPLKGPAGVQYTGWDYYGYYTDALQITSACASPELLVQWTDYMMDLEATMWTYAGIKDDNWSFDHSGKGINGKTSLFANKLFPAPAGQSWGQYAVMYRSSDFRLGEKVDPSAPTFEAGLYEAGQAYEAYAQPKEMQLPPLIISDADAAAVADTATAVTAAVKTGLAQFSLGELDPNNDADWQSYTDQFTAMGIDAYLQAHQAAYESRPA
;
A
#
# COMPACT_ATOMS: atom_id res chain seq x y z
N MET A 1 -21.73 18.20 9.40
CA MET A 1 -21.66 17.48 10.70
C MET A 1 -22.41 18.21 11.82
N GLU A 2 -21.97 19.38 12.31
CA GLU A 2 -22.62 20.08 13.45
C GLU A 2 -24.12 20.28 13.26
N ARG A 3 -24.56 20.89 12.15
CA ARG A 3 -25.99 21.10 11.87
C ARG A 3 -26.84 19.81 11.85
N ARG A 4 -26.26 18.66 11.53
CA ARG A 4 -26.98 17.38 11.43
C ARG A 4 -26.99 16.58 12.72
N THR A 5 -25.92 16.71 13.50
CA THR A 5 -25.73 15.94 14.74
C THR A 5 -26.12 16.73 15.98
N GLY A 6 -26.18 18.07 15.88
CA GLY A 6 -26.30 18.95 17.04
C GLY A 6 -25.04 19.03 17.90
N LEU A 7 -23.99 18.26 17.57
CA LEU A 7 -22.71 18.26 18.27
C LEU A 7 -21.77 19.30 17.65
N LYS A 8 -21.33 20.23 18.49
CA LYS A 8 -20.22 21.14 18.19
C LYS A 8 -18.92 20.50 18.67
N ILE A 9 -17.99 20.29 17.74
CA ILE A 9 -16.65 19.78 18.04
C ILE A 9 -15.65 20.93 17.97
N GLU A 10 -14.83 21.07 19.01
CA GLU A 10 -13.68 21.97 19.02
C GLU A 10 -12.43 21.21 18.57
N TYR A 11 -11.76 21.72 17.53
CA TYR A 11 -10.58 21.06 16.96
C TYR A 11 -9.31 21.72 17.48
N VAL A 12 -8.41 20.90 18.03
CA VAL A 12 -7.03 21.27 18.34
C VAL A 12 -6.12 20.64 17.28
N PRO A 13 -5.71 21.38 16.23
CA PRO A 13 -4.90 20.80 15.17
C PRO A 13 -3.50 20.44 15.70
N VAL A 14 -3.04 19.24 15.35
CA VAL A 14 -1.68 18.77 15.58
C VAL A 14 -1.13 18.27 14.26
N LEU A 15 0.02 18.82 13.85
CA LEU A 15 0.72 18.33 12.68
C LEU A 15 1.46 17.04 13.05
N VAL A 16 0.91 15.90 12.64
CA VAL A 16 1.52 14.57 12.86
C VAL A 16 2.13 13.95 11.61
N ARG A 17 2.03 14.65 10.47
CA ARG A 17 2.58 14.18 9.20
C ARG A 17 3.38 15.30 8.53
N GLY A 18 4.66 15.06 8.28
CA GLY A 18 5.55 15.96 7.56
C GLY A 18 5.20 16.03 6.06
N THR A 19 5.74 17.04 5.37
CA THR A 19 5.57 17.18 3.91
C THR A 19 6.25 16.07 3.11
N ASP A 20 7.22 15.39 3.73
CA ASP A 20 7.90 14.19 3.22
C ASP A 20 7.15 12.88 3.57
N GLY A 21 5.98 12.98 4.22
CA GLY A 21 5.17 11.85 4.63
C GLY A 21 5.57 11.20 5.96
N SER A 22 6.66 11.65 6.60
CA SER A 22 7.10 11.18 7.92
C SER A 22 6.04 11.40 8.99
N ILE A 23 5.97 10.52 9.99
CA ILE A 23 5.02 10.62 11.11
C ILE A 23 5.74 11.21 12.32
N ASP A 24 5.22 12.31 12.87
CA ASP A 24 5.71 12.93 14.11
C ASP A 24 4.65 12.83 15.21
N MET A 25 4.91 11.95 16.18
CA MET A 25 4.03 11.73 17.32
C MET A 25 4.45 12.51 18.57
N THR A 26 5.46 13.38 18.51
CA THR A 26 6.07 14.01 19.70
C THR A 26 5.04 14.73 20.58
N LYS A 27 4.19 15.57 19.99
CA LYS A 27 3.16 16.30 20.73
C LYS A 27 2.07 15.37 21.29
N ILE A 28 1.69 14.34 20.54
CA ILE A 28 0.70 13.35 20.98
C ILE A 28 1.25 12.52 22.15
N ASN A 29 2.49 12.05 22.05
CA ASN A 29 3.17 11.30 23.10
C ASN A 29 3.33 12.13 24.37
N ALA A 30 3.59 13.45 24.25
CA ALA A 30 3.64 14.34 25.40
C ALA A 30 2.28 14.46 26.12
N MET A 31 1.16 14.55 25.38
CA MET A 31 -0.19 14.54 25.96
C MET A 31 -0.49 13.22 26.67
N LEU A 32 -0.14 12.09 26.04
CA LEU A 32 -0.32 10.75 26.62
C LEU A 32 0.50 10.58 27.91
N ALA A 33 1.74 11.06 27.92
CA ALA A 33 2.62 10.98 29.09
C ALA A 33 2.20 11.91 30.24
N SER A 34 1.64 13.09 29.95
CA SER A 34 1.20 14.04 30.97
C SER A 34 -0.18 13.72 31.55
N GLY A 35 -1.00 12.96 30.82
CA GLY A 35 -2.41 12.74 31.15
C GLY A 35 -3.32 13.94 30.83
N ASP A 36 -2.77 14.99 30.22
CA ASP A 36 -3.54 16.14 29.72
C ASP A 36 -4.16 15.80 28.36
N LEU A 37 -5.19 14.95 28.41
CA LEU A 37 -5.82 14.36 27.24
C LEU A 37 -7.02 15.19 26.74
N PRO A 38 -7.19 15.35 25.42
CA PRO A 38 -8.45 15.82 24.84
C PRO A 38 -9.53 14.74 24.99
N ASP A 39 -10.80 15.06 24.71
CA ASP A 39 -11.87 14.05 24.69
C ASP A 39 -11.58 12.89 23.72
N ALA A 40 -10.99 13.19 22.56
CA ALA A 40 -10.60 12.20 21.58
C ALA A 40 -9.46 12.67 20.68
N PHE A 41 -8.76 11.70 20.10
CA PHE A 41 -7.85 11.89 18.98
C PHE A 41 -8.56 11.47 17.69
N LEU A 42 -8.48 12.30 16.64
CA LEU A 42 -9.07 12.05 15.33
C LEU A 42 -7.97 12.06 14.26
N GLY A 43 -7.91 11.00 13.45
CA GLY A 43 -6.98 10.92 12.32
C GLY A 43 -5.51 10.79 12.74
N ILE A 44 -5.26 10.35 13.97
CA ILE A 44 -3.91 10.09 14.48
C ILE A 44 -3.55 8.63 14.17
N PRO A 45 -2.41 8.35 13.50
CA PRO A 45 -2.08 7.02 13.00
C PRO A 45 -1.47 6.13 14.09
N PHE A 46 -2.21 5.86 15.16
CA PHE A 46 -1.76 4.91 16.18
C PHE A 46 -1.63 3.50 15.61
N THR A 47 -0.49 2.84 15.90
CA THR A 47 -0.31 1.43 15.58
C THR A 47 -1.19 0.56 16.48
N THR A 48 -1.51 -0.66 16.06
CA THR A 48 -2.31 -1.58 16.90
C THR A 48 -1.60 -1.91 18.23
N ALA A 49 -0.26 -1.95 18.24
CA ALA A 49 0.53 -2.07 19.47
C ALA A 49 0.33 -0.86 20.40
N GLN A 50 0.35 0.37 19.87
CA GLN A 50 0.08 1.58 20.66
C GLN A 50 -1.36 1.60 21.20
N LEU A 51 -2.35 1.22 20.39
CA LEU A 51 -3.74 1.11 20.84
C LEU A 51 -3.86 0.10 21.99
N SER A 52 -3.22 -1.06 21.87
CA SER A 52 -3.19 -2.09 22.90
C SER A 52 -2.53 -1.60 24.19
N LEU A 53 -1.37 -0.95 24.08
CA LEU A 53 -0.63 -0.41 25.22
C LEU A 53 -1.43 0.66 25.98
N TYR A 54 -1.88 1.70 25.28
CA TYR A 54 -2.58 2.83 25.88
C TYR A 54 -3.98 2.47 26.36
N GLY A 55 -4.65 1.54 25.69
CA GLY A 55 -5.93 0.98 26.13
C GLY A 55 -5.82 0.21 27.45
N GLN A 56 -4.80 -0.63 27.61
CA GLN A 56 -4.56 -1.37 28.85
C GLN A 56 -4.10 -0.48 30.00
N GLN A 57 -3.43 0.64 29.70
CA GLN A 57 -3.12 1.68 30.69
C GLN A 57 -4.35 2.51 31.11
N GLY A 58 -5.49 2.31 30.45
CA GLY A 58 -6.73 3.03 30.73
C GLY A 58 -6.79 4.44 30.16
N LEU A 59 -5.89 4.81 29.23
CA LEU A 59 -5.90 6.12 28.57
C LEU A 59 -6.99 6.21 27.48
N PHE A 60 -7.37 5.07 26.90
CA PHE A 60 -8.43 4.97 25.91
C PHE A 60 -9.62 4.17 26.44
N VAL A 61 -10.82 4.59 26.03
CA VAL A 61 -12.08 3.94 26.36
C VAL A 61 -12.22 2.68 25.49
N ALA A 62 -12.55 1.55 26.10
CA ALA A 62 -12.94 0.35 25.37
C ALA A 62 -14.30 0.56 24.71
N LEU A 63 -14.39 0.29 23.41
CA LEU A 63 -15.50 0.71 22.57
C LEU A 63 -16.50 -0.39 22.25
N ASP A 64 -16.21 -1.67 22.55
CA ASP A 64 -17.04 -2.80 22.12
C ASP A 64 -18.52 -2.64 22.52
N ASP A 65 -18.83 -2.31 23.79
CA ASP A 65 -20.22 -2.11 24.26
C ASP A 65 -20.88 -0.87 23.66
N TYR A 66 -20.11 0.20 23.45
CA TYR A 66 -20.61 1.42 22.80
C TYR A 66 -20.91 1.17 21.33
N ILE A 67 -20.04 0.42 20.63
CA ILE A 67 -20.23 0.05 19.23
C ILE A 67 -21.47 -0.83 19.10
N GLU A 68 -21.64 -1.80 20.00
CA GLU A 68 -22.81 -2.68 19.99
C GLU A 68 -24.12 -1.90 20.18
N THR A 69 -24.11 -0.90 21.06
CA THR A 69 -25.32 -0.13 21.38
C THR A 69 -25.59 1.00 20.38
N TYR A 70 -24.56 1.75 19.99
CA TYR A 70 -24.70 3.08 19.38
C TYR A 70 -24.16 3.22 17.95
N ALA A 71 -23.42 2.24 17.43
CA ALA A 71 -22.70 2.37 16.15
C ALA A 71 -23.19 1.39 15.05
N PRO A 72 -24.42 1.54 14.51
CA PRO A 72 -24.95 0.64 13.50
C PRO A 72 -24.10 0.55 12.23
N MET A 73 -23.49 1.64 11.76
CA MET A 73 -22.68 1.62 10.54
C MET A 73 -21.37 0.84 10.74
N THR A 74 -20.77 0.98 11.92
CA THR A 74 -19.57 0.23 12.33
C THR A 74 -19.89 -1.25 12.44
N ARG A 75 -21.04 -1.63 13.02
CA ARG A 75 -21.51 -3.03 13.05
C ARG A 75 -21.74 -3.58 11.64
N GLN A 76 -22.37 -2.81 10.76
CA GLN A 76 -22.52 -3.18 9.35
C GLN A 76 -21.18 -3.39 8.66
N ALA A 77 -20.22 -2.47 8.86
CA ALA A 77 -18.88 -2.58 8.28
C ALA A 77 -18.16 -3.84 8.76
N MET A 78 -18.24 -4.20 10.05
CA MET A 78 -17.68 -5.45 10.57
C MET A 78 -18.38 -6.70 10.01
N ALA A 79 -19.68 -6.63 9.71
CA ALA A 79 -20.42 -7.73 9.08
C ALA A 79 -20.03 -7.93 7.61
N GLU A 80 -19.83 -6.83 6.87
CA GLU A 80 -19.44 -6.85 5.45
C GLU A 80 -17.93 -7.13 5.27
N TYR A 81 -17.10 -6.74 6.24
CA TYR A 81 -15.65 -6.95 6.27
C TYR A 81 -15.25 -7.72 7.56
N PRO A 82 -15.37 -9.06 7.58
CA PRO A 82 -15.22 -9.84 8.80
C PRO A 82 -13.81 -9.78 9.42
N ASP A 83 -12.75 -9.51 8.65
CA ASP A 83 -11.41 -9.35 9.24
C ASP A 83 -11.20 -7.96 9.89
N LEU A 84 -12.10 -6.99 9.65
CA LEU A 84 -11.91 -5.58 10.03
C LEU A 84 -11.61 -5.41 11.53
N ARG A 85 -12.33 -6.14 12.38
CA ARG A 85 -12.08 -6.15 13.83
C ARG A 85 -10.68 -6.65 14.15
N GLY A 86 -10.30 -7.80 13.58
CA GLY A 86 -9.01 -8.44 13.78
C GLY A 86 -7.81 -7.58 13.33
N LEU A 87 -8.02 -6.55 12.51
CA LEU A 87 -6.95 -5.62 12.09
C LEU A 87 -6.60 -4.58 13.16
N LYS A 88 -7.48 -4.34 14.13
CA LYS A 88 -7.36 -3.25 15.12
C LYS A 88 -7.65 -3.68 16.56
N VAL A 89 -8.13 -4.89 16.79
CA VAL A 89 -8.32 -5.45 18.13
C VAL A 89 -7.00 -5.51 18.89
N SER A 90 -7.05 -5.16 20.18
CA SER A 90 -5.89 -5.21 21.07
C SER A 90 -5.67 -6.60 21.67
N THR A 91 -4.53 -6.81 22.31
CA THR A 91 -4.16 -8.12 22.89
C THR A 91 -5.06 -8.57 24.04
N ASP A 92 -5.78 -7.65 24.68
CA ASP A 92 -6.82 -7.94 25.69
C ASP A 92 -8.21 -8.18 25.07
N ASN A 93 -8.27 -8.36 23.74
CA ASN A 93 -9.46 -8.58 22.93
C ASN A 93 -10.48 -7.43 22.95
N LYS A 94 -10.04 -6.19 23.22
CA LYS A 94 -10.89 -4.99 23.15
C LYS A 94 -10.56 -4.09 21.96
N LEU A 95 -11.54 -3.30 21.54
CA LEU A 95 -11.36 -2.22 20.58
C LEU A 95 -11.18 -0.88 21.30
N TYR A 96 -10.08 -0.19 21.00
CA TYR A 96 -9.78 1.16 21.53
C TYR A 96 -9.82 2.24 20.44
N THR A 97 -10.36 1.91 19.28
CA THR A 97 -10.52 2.82 18.14
C THR A 97 -11.81 2.49 17.40
N MET A 98 -12.50 3.52 16.90
CA MET A 98 -13.56 3.30 15.92
C MET A 98 -12.97 2.65 14.66
N LEU A 99 -13.80 1.95 13.89
CA LEU A 99 -13.37 1.26 12.67
C LEU A 99 -13.98 1.95 11.46
N GLY A 100 -13.18 2.12 10.42
CA GLY A 100 -13.63 2.63 9.12
C GLY A 100 -13.05 1.79 7.99
N VAL A 101 -13.65 1.92 6.82
CA VAL A 101 -13.32 1.15 5.61
C VAL A 101 -12.90 2.09 4.50
N ASN A 102 -11.82 1.73 3.82
CA ASN A 102 -11.35 2.31 2.59
C ASN A 102 -10.81 1.21 1.67
N ASP A 103 -11.73 0.47 1.06
CA ASP A 103 -11.40 -0.67 0.20
C ASP A 103 -11.08 -0.22 -1.23
N CYS A 104 -9.83 0.20 -1.42
CA CYS A 104 -9.30 0.55 -2.73
C CYS A 104 -8.91 -0.71 -3.51
N TYR A 105 -9.81 -1.20 -4.38
CA TYR A 105 -9.60 -2.41 -5.19
C TYR A 105 -8.24 -2.45 -5.89
N HIS A 106 -7.90 -1.42 -6.68
CA HIS A 106 -6.63 -1.42 -7.43
C HIS A 106 -5.38 -1.20 -6.56
N CYS A 107 -5.55 -0.67 -5.35
CA CYS A 107 -4.43 -0.49 -4.43
C CYS A 107 -3.89 -1.85 -3.95
N ARG A 108 -4.70 -2.91 -3.98
CA ARG A 108 -4.34 -4.26 -3.51
C ARG A 108 -3.15 -4.84 -4.25
N SER A 109 -3.01 -4.55 -5.55
CA SER A 109 -1.86 -4.97 -6.35
C SER A 109 -0.80 -3.88 -6.57
N SER A 110 -1.03 -2.66 -6.08
CA SER A 110 -0.21 -1.49 -6.43
C SER A 110 1.29 -1.67 -6.19
N ASN A 111 1.67 -2.38 -5.12
CA ASN A 111 3.06 -2.67 -4.79
C ASN A 111 3.79 -3.54 -5.83
N ASN A 112 3.08 -4.18 -6.73
CA ASN A 112 3.63 -5.09 -7.71
C ASN A 112 3.49 -4.54 -9.13
N ARG A 113 2.87 -3.37 -9.32
CA ARG A 113 2.55 -2.87 -10.66
C ARG A 113 3.79 -2.46 -11.45
N ALA A 114 3.76 -2.81 -12.73
CA ALA A 114 4.68 -2.37 -13.75
C ALA A 114 3.95 -1.76 -14.95
N TRP A 115 4.65 -0.88 -15.66
CA TRP A 115 4.11 -0.07 -16.75
C TRP A 115 5.08 -0.07 -17.92
N VAL A 116 4.56 -0.11 -19.15
CA VAL A 116 5.36 -0.01 -20.38
C VAL A 116 4.74 1.03 -21.31
N SER A 117 5.59 1.82 -21.97
CA SER A 117 5.14 2.72 -23.04
C SER A 117 4.69 1.91 -24.25
N GLN A 118 3.39 2.00 -24.61
CA GLN A 118 2.84 1.32 -25.78
C GLN A 118 3.50 1.83 -27.07
N SER A 119 3.72 3.15 -27.20
CA SER A 119 4.39 3.71 -28.38
C SER A 119 5.84 3.23 -28.54
N TYR A 120 6.56 3.00 -27.45
CA TYR A 120 7.92 2.47 -27.50
C TYR A 120 7.93 0.98 -27.82
N LEU A 121 6.97 0.23 -27.28
CA LEU A 121 6.75 -1.16 -27.61
C LEU A 121 6.51 -1.35 -29.12
N ASP A 122 5.61 -0.55 -29.70
CA ASP A 122 5.27 -0.59 -31.12
C ASP A 122 6.47 -0.24 -32.02
N LYS A 123 7.26 0.78 -31.63
CA LYS A 123 8.44 1.22 -32.40
C LYS A 123 9.52 0.17 -32.54
N VAL A 124 9.70 -0.65 -31.51
CA VAL A 124 10.67 -1.75 -31.56
C VAL A 124 10.07 -3.04 -32.13
N GLY A 125 8.78 -3.02 -32.51
CA GLY A 125 8.07 -4.21 -32.99
C GLY A 125 7.86 -5.28 -31.91
N GLY A 126 7.89 -4.88 -30.64
CA GLY A 126 7.69 -5.78 -29.51
C GLY A 126 6.22 -6.04 -29.21
N THR A 127 5.97 -7.00 -28.34
CA THR A 127 4.64 -7.31 -27.79
C THR A 127 4.64 -7.24 -26.28
N MET A 128 3.47 -7.12 -25.66
CA MET A 128 3.34 -7.14 -24.20
C MET A 128 4.02 -8.41 -23.65
N PRO A 129 4.98 -8.31 -22.72
CA PRO A 129 5.69 -9.49 -22.24
C PRO A 129 4.80 -10.33 -21.34
N GLU A 130 4.80 -11.65 -21.54
CA GLU A 130 4.05 -12.60 -20.72
C GLU A 130 4.96 -13.40 -19.78
N THR A 131 6.21 -13.59 -20.18
CA THR A 131 7.22 -14.35 -19.42
C THR A 131 8.42 -13.49 -19.04
N THR A 132 9.24 -13.99 -18.11
CA THR A 132 10.53 -13.38 -17.77
C THR A 132 11.46 -13.27 -18.97
N ASP A 133 11.42 -14.23 -19.89
CA ASP A 133 12.26 -14.22 -21.10
C ASP A 133 11.79 -13.16 -22.10
N ASP A 134 10.48 -13.05 -22.34
CA ASP A 134 9.91 -12.01 -23.21
C ASP A 134 10.28 -10.60 -22.71
N LEU A 135 10.20 -10.38 -21.39
CA LEU A 135 10.58 -9.10 -20.82
C LEU A 135 12.08 -8.83 -21.00
N ARG A 136 12.95 -9.83 -20.81
CA ARG A 136 14.38 -9.66 -21.02
C ARG A 136 14.68 -9.25 -22.46
N GLU A 137 14.07 -9.92 -23.44
CA GLU A 137 14.20 -9.58 -24.85
C GLU A 137 13.70 -8.17 -25.15
N LEU A 138 12.54 -7.78 -24.61
CA LEU A 138 12.01 -6.43 -24.76
C LEU A 138 12.94 -5.36 -24.18
N LEU A 139 13.49 -5.58 -22.98
CA LEU A 139 14.41 -4.63 -22.35
C LEU A 139 15.72 -4.50 -23.13
N LEU A 140 16.24 -5.60 -23.69
CA LEU A 140 17.38 -5.58 -24.61
C LEU A 140 17.06 -4.77 -25.86
N GLU A 141 15.86 -4.91 -26.41
CA GLU A 141 15.49 -4.19 -27.61
C GLU A 141 15.30 -2.69 -27.37
N PHE A 142 14.68 -2.33 -26.25
CA PHE A 142 14.63 -0.97 -25.75
C PHE A 142 16.03 -0.36 -25.59
N LYS A 143 16.98 -1.14 -25.06
CA LYS A 143 18.37 -0.70 -24.92
C LYS A 143 19.05 -0.48 -26.27
N ASN A 144 18.89 -1.42 -27.21
CA ASN A 144 19.59 -1.41 -28.48
C ASN A 144 19.04 -0.35 -29.44
N GLN A 145 17.72 -0.21 -29.50
CA GLN A 145 17.07 0.71 -30.44
C GLN A 145 16.86 2.11 -29.89
N ASN A 146 16.71 2.27 -28.57
CA ASN A 146 16.33 3.54 -27.94
C ASN A 146 15.11 4.19 -28.63
N PRO A 147 13.90 3.65 -28.46
CA PRO A 147 12.68 4.15 -29.14
C PRO A 147 12.30 5.60 -28.79
N SER A 148 12.90 6.18 -27.74
CA SER A 148 12.76 7.61 -27.43
C SER A 148 13.59 8.51 -28.35
N GLY A 149 14.68 8.00 -28.92
CA GLY A 149 15.69 8.77 -29.67
C GLY A 149 16.48 9.79 -28.84
N LYS A 150 16.28 9.84 -27.52
CA LYS A 150 16.90 10.80 -26.60
C LYS A 150 18.07 10.17 -25.86
N SER A 151 19.08 10.98 -25.52
CA SER A 151 20.16 10.54 -24.65
C SER A 151 19.65 10.26 -23.23
N GLY A 152 20.20 9.24 -22.59
CA GLY A 152 19.80 8.85 -21.23
C GLY A 152 18.49 8.06 -21.15
N PHE A 153 18.07 7.42 -22.25
CA PHE A 153 16.94 6.49 -22.23
C PHE A 153 17.20 5.32 -21.29
N LEU A 154 16.19 4.95 -20.52
CA LEU A 154 16.18 3.92 -19.51
C LEU A 154 15.26 2.79 -19.99
N PRO A 155 15.80 1.64 -20.43
CA PRO A 155 15.00 0.49 -20.80
C PRO A 155 14.08 0.06 -19.65
N PHE A 156 14.63 0.03 -18.44
CA PHE A 156 13.91 -0.22 -17.20
C PHE A 156 14.22 0.87 -16.17
N ALA A 157 13.20 1.32 -15.44
CA ALA A 157 13.32 2.29 -14.37
C ALA A 157 12.51 1.91 -13.11
N SER A 158 13.02 2.33 -11.97
CA SER A 158 12.38 2.24 -10.65
C SER A 158 13.01 3.30 -9.75
N SER A 159 12.49 3.45 -8.54
CA SER A 159 13.03 4.37 -7.54
C SER A 159 13.19 3.68 -6.19
N GLU A 160 13.78 4.40 -5.23
CA GLU A 160 13.93 3.95 -3.86
C GLU A 160 12.60 3.60 -3.16
N SER A 161 11.49 4.23 -3.60
CA SER A 161 10.16 3.94 -3.10
C SER A 161 9.47 2.84 -3.89
N THR A 162 9.94 2.47 -5.10
CA THR A 162 9.32 1.46 -5.96
C THR A 162 10.23 0.24 -6.17
N PRO A 163 10.52 -0.54 -5.11
CA PRO A 163 11.48 -1.64 -5.18
C PRO A 163 11.05 -2.72 -6.18
N ILE A 164 12.02 -3.26 -6.92
CA ILE A 164 11.76 -4.10 -8.10
C ILE A 164 11.41 -5.55 -7.76
N ASP A 165 11.74 -6.01 -6.56
CA ASP A 165 11.59 -7.40 -6.14
C ASP A 165 10.13 -7.83 -6.06
N THR A 166 9.22 -6.92 -5.71
CA THR A 166 7.78 -7.20 -5.69
C THR A 166 7.21 -7.49 -7.07
N TYR A 167 7.84 -7.02 -8.15
CA TYR A 167 7.42 -7.39 -9.50
C TYR A 167 8.14 -8.65 -9.98
N PHE A 168 9.48 -8.65 -9.94
CA PHE A 168 10.26 -9.72 -10.55
C PHE A 168 10.23 -11.04 -9.78
N MET A 169 10.32 -11.00 -8.44
CA MET A 169 10.42 -12.23 -7.65
C MET A 169 9.13 -13.03 -7.66
N ASN A 170 7.99 -12.38 -7.89
CA ASN A 170 6.69 -13.04 -7.99
C ASN A 170 6.53 -13.95 -9.24
N ALA A 171 7.48 -13.91 -10.18
CA ALA A 171 7.61 -14.91 -11.24
C ALA A 171 8.29 -16.22 -10.77
N PHE A 172 8.88 -16.24 -9.57
CA PHE A 172 9.65 -17.36 -9.03
C PHE A 172 9.08 -17.87 -7.70
N THR A 173 8.59 -16.97 -6.85
CA THR A 173 8.02 -17.28 -5.54
C THR A 173 7.11 -16.15 -5.09
N TYR A 174 6.06 -16.43 -4.32
CA TYR A 174 5.26 -15.34 -3.74
C TYR A 174 6.14 -14.46 -2.84
N ASN A 175 6.34 -13.22 -3.27
CA ASN A 175 7.09 -12.19 -2.57
C ASN A 175 6.15 -11.03 -2.17
N PRO A 176 5.83 -10.89 -0.86
CA PRO A 176 5.05 -9.76 -0.37
C PRO A 176 5.85 -8.44 -0.33
N GLY A 177 7.18 -8.49 -0.51
CA GLY A 177 8.10 -7.37 -0.36
C GLY A 177 8.11 -6.81 1.06
N ASN A 178 8.56 -5.58 1.22
CA ASN A 178 8.43 -4.82 2.46
C ASN A 178 7.32 -3.77 2.34
N PRO A 179 6.04 -4.13 2.60
CA PRO A 179 4.92 -3.20 2.48
C PRO A 179 4.99 -2.14 3.60
N GLY A 180 5.76 -1.08 3.35
CA GLY A 180 5.68 0.18 4.08
C GLY A 180 6.14 0.15 5.54
N GLY A 181 7.24 -0.56 5.85
CA GLY A 181 7.97 -0.37 7.11
C GLY A 181 7.23 -0.85 8.36
N ASN A 182 7.29 -2.16 8.64
CA ASN A 182 6.85 -2.83 9.87
C ASN A 182 5.40 -3.35 9.95
N ARG A 183 4.60 -3.38 8.87
CA ARG A 183 3.22 -3.93 8.99
C ARG A 183 3.18 -5.45 9.19
N THR A 184 4.11 -6.18 8.60
CA THR A 184 4.18 -7.65 8.62
C THR A 184 5.62 -8.18 8.63
N GLY A 185 6.60 -7.33 8.95
CA GLY A 185 8.00 -7.72 9.05
C GLY A 185 8.79 -7.85 7.73
N GLY A 186 8.19 -7.62 6.56
CA GLY A 186 8.88 -7.54 5.26
C GLY A 186 9.47 -8.87 4.76
N TRP A 187 9.17 -9.25 3.52
CA TRP A 187 9.50 -10.55 2.93
C TRP A 187 9.02 -11.75 3.77
N LEU A 188 8.04 -11.55 4.65
CA LEU A 188 7.42 -12.61 5.41
C LEU A 188 6.09 -13.03 4.79
N ARG A 189 5.91 -14.34 4.64
CA ARG A 189 4.66 -14.95 4.20
C ARG A 189 4.24 -16.07 5.15
N LEU A 190 3.03 -16.59 4.94
CA LEU A 190 2.59 -17.84 5.52
C LEU A 190 2.78 -18.98 4.50
N ASN A 191 3.29 -20.11 4.99
CA ASN A 191 3.30 -21.38 4.27
C ASN A 191 2.72 -22.46 5.17
N GLY A 192 1.48 -22.88 4.88
CA GLY A 192 0.77 -23.84 5.73
C GLY A 192 0.64 -23.41 7.20
N GLY A 193 0.52 -22.11 7.45
CA GLY A 193 0.44 -21.53 8.81
C GLY A 193 1.80 -21.26 9.48
N THR A 194 2.91 -21.58 8.83
CA THR A 194 4.26 -21.23 9.30
C THR A 194 4.70 -19.90 8.70
N VAL A 195 5.20 -18.98 9.52
CA VAL A 195 5.80 -17.73 9.07
C VAL A 195 7.17 -18.03 8.47
N GLU A 196 7.36 -17.67 7.21
CA GLU A 196 8.60 -17.88 6.45
C GLU A 196 9.17 -16.56 5.94
N PHE A 197 10.49 -16.42 6.00
CA PHE A 197 11.22 -15.38 5.30
C PHE A 197 11.55 -15.85 3.88
N VAL A 198 11.10 -15.11 2.86
CA VAL A 198 11.21 -15.57 1.47
C VAL A 198 12.55 -15.23 0.81
N ALA A 199 13.27 -14.22 1.30
CA ALA A 199 14.46 -13.72 0.63
C ALA A 199 15.71 -14.60 0.85
N ASN A 200 15.59 -15.74 1.53
CA ASN A 200 16.66 -16.73 1.68
C ASN A 200 16.30 -18.10 1.05
N THR A 201 15.19 -18.20 0.30
CA THR A 201 14.76 -19.48 -0.26
C THR A 201 15.49 -19.79 -1.58
N PRO A 202 15.55 -21.07 -2.00
CA PRO A 202 16.10 -21.44 -3.31
C PRO A 202 15.38 -20.74 -4.48
N GLU A 203 14.07 -20.55 -4.41
CA GLU A 203 13.29 -19.90 -5.46
C GLU A 203 13.64 -18.41 -5.59
N TRP A 204 13.95 -17.75 -4.46
CA TRP A 204 14.50 -16.39 -4.47
C TRP A 204 15.86 -16.34 -5.18
N ARG A 205 16.73 -17.33 -4.94
CA ARG A 205 18.02 -17.45 -5.65
C ARG A 205 17.84 -17.55 -7.17
N GLU A 206 16.82 -18.27 -7.64
CA GLU A 206 16.49 -18.32 -9.07
C GLU A 206 16.03 -16.97 -9.63
N GLY A 207 15.24 -16.21 -8.87
CA GLY A 207 14.92 -14.83 -9.21
C GLY A 207 16.16 -13.92 -9.28
N LEU A 208 17.12 -14.10 -8.37
CA LEU A 208 18.40 -13.39 -8.42
C LEU A 208 19.22 -13.75 -9.67
N ARG A 209 19.19 -15.02 -10.14
CA ARG A 209 19.82 -15.40 -11.42
C ARG A 209 19.23 -14.63 -12.60
N TYR A 210 17.91 -14.49 -12.63
CA TYR A 210 17.25 -13.70 -13.67
C TYR A 210 17.62 -12.21 -13.60
N LEU A 211 17.59 -11.60 -12.42
CA LEU A 211 18.01 -10.21 -12.26
C LEU A 211 19.50 -10.00 -12.62
N HIS A 212 20.35 -10.97 -12.32
CA HIS A 212 21.76 -10.97 -12.72
C HIS A 212 21.91 -10.96 -14.24
N GLN A 213 21.11 -11.74 -14.98
CA GLN A 213 21.10 -11.70 -16.45
C GLN A 213 20.71 -10.31 -16.96
N LEU A 214 19.68 -9.68 -16.40
CA LEU A 214 19.27 -8.33 -16.79
C LEU A 214 20.36 -7.29 -16.53
N GLY A 215 21.13 -7.43 -15.44
CA GLY A 215 22.29 -6.57 -15.17
C GLY A 215 23.49 -6.85 -16.07
N GLN A 216 23.77 -8.10 -16.43
CA GLN A 216 24.79 -8.46 -17.44
C GLN A 216 24.45 -7.88 -18.82
N ASP A 217 23.16 -7.94 -19.19
CA ASP A 217 22.63 -7.28 -20.38
C ASP A 217 22.69 -5.75 -20.27
N GLY A 218 22.96 -5.21 -19.08
CA GLY A 218 23.00 -3.80 -18.73
C GLY A 218 21.67 -3.09 -18.96
N THR A 219 20.56 -3.81 -18.79
CA THR A 219 19.20 -3.26 -18.80
C THR A 219 18.77 -2.82 -17.40
N LEU A 220 19.32 -3.46 -16.36
CA LEU A 220 19.37 -2.93 -14.99
C LEU A 220 20.72 -2.26 -14.75
N THR A 221 20.69 -1.12 -14.06
CA THR A 221 21.89 -0.34 -13.73
C THR A 221 21.87 0.06 -12.26
N ARG A 222 22.94 0.68 -11.75
CA ARG A 222 22.92 1.25 -10.38
C ARG A 222 21.74 2.18 -10.15
N ALA A 223 21.35 2.96 -11.17
CA ALA A 223 20.21 3.88 -11.08
C ALA A 223 18.90 3.14 -10.76
N THR A 224 18.72 1.91 -11.24
CA THR A 224 17.55 1.07 -10.90
C THR A 224 17.34 0.95 -9.38
N PHE A 225 18.43 0.88 -8.61
CA PHE A 225 18.37 0.63 -7.17
C PHE A 225 18.52 1.90 -6.30
N SER A 226 18.96 3.01 -6.88
CA SER A 226 19.31 4.23 -6.12
C SER A 226 18.58 5.49 -6.55
N MET A 227 17.84 5.46 -7.67
CA MET A 227 17.14 6.64 -8.20
C MET A 227 16.11 7.16 -7.20
N LYS A 228 16.07 8.48 -7.05
CA LYS A 228 15.09 9.16 -6.20
C LYS A 228 13.75 9.27 -6.93
N ASP A 229 12.64 9.32 -6.18
CA ASP A 229 11.31 9.46 -6.78
C ASP A 229 11.20 10.69 -7.68
N THR A 230 11.77 11.81 -7.25
CA THR A 230 11.78 13.06 -8.05
C THR A 230 12.61 12.94 -9.33
N GLU A 231 13.66 12.14 -9.33
CA GLU A 231 14.47 11.88 -10.52
C GLU A 231 13.72 10.96 -11.50
N LEU A 232 13.05 9.92 -10.99
CA LEU A 232 12.19 9.06 -11.80
C LEU A 232 11.07 9.86 -12.47
N GLN A 233 10.41 10.74 -11.72
CA GLN A 233 9.41 11.68 -12.26
C GLN A 233 10.00 12.57 -13.36
N GLN A 234 11.17 13.17 -13.13
CA GLN A 234 11.84 13.97 -14.16
C GLN A 234 12.16 13.17 -15.42
N ASN A 235 12.55 11.90 -15.29
CA ASN A 235 12.86 11.04 -16.43
C ASN A 235 11.60 10.66 -17.22
N GLY A 236 10.49 10.34 -16.55
CA GLY A 236 9.22 10.11 -17.23
C GLY A 236 8.69 11.36 -17.94
N ASN A 237 8.71 12.53 -17.29
CA ASN A 237 8.37 13.81 -17.93
C ASN A 237 9.24 14.14 -19.16
N LYS A 238 10.51 13.67 -19.20
CA LYS A 238 11.40 13.82 -20.36
C LYS A 238 11.16 12.76 -21.45
N GLY A 239 10.31 11.77 -21.21
CA GLY A 239 10.09 10.63 -22.12
C GLY A 239 11.32 9.73 -22.22
N LEU A 240 12.01 9.48 -21.10
CA LEU A 240 13.21 8.65 -21.04
C LEU A 240 12.94 7.24 -20.51
N VAL A 241 11.72 6.92 -20.11
CA VAL A 241 11.37 5.66 -19.44
C VAL A 241 10.74 4.70 -20.44
N GLY A 242 11.32 3.52 -20.65
CA GLY A 242 10.72 2.45 -21.48
C GLY A 242 9.72 1.62 -20.70
N PHE A 243 10.20 1.04 -19.61
CA PHE A 243 9.47 0.20 -18.67
C PHE A 243 9.69 0.72 -17.26
N ALA A 244 8.66 0.78 -16.42
CA ALA A 244 8.77 1.22 -15.04
C ALA A 244 8.08 0.27 -14.06
N ARG A 245 8.79 -0.14 -12.99
CA ARG A 245 8.11 -0.60 -11.77
C ARG A 245 7.63 0.64 -11.02
N ALA A 246 6.32 0.81 -10.91
CA ALA A 246 5.70 1.98 -10.29
C ALA A 246 4.31 1.67 -9.74
N TYR A 247 3.93 2.33 -8.64
CA TYR A 247 2.63 2.14 -8.02
C TYR A 247 1.47 2.58 -8.91
N TRP A 248 1.67 3.67 -9.65
CA TRP A 248 0.75 4.30 -10.60
C TRP A 248 1.56 5.30 -11.45
N TRP A 249 0.93 5.94 -12.44
CA TRP A 249 1.61 6.91 -13.32
C TRP A 249 2.32 8.03 -12.56
N GLY A 250 1.76 8.52 -11.45
CA GLY A 250 2.35 9.63 -10.69
C GLY A 250 3.68 9.31 -10.01
N SER A 251 4.04 8.03 -9.92
CA SER A 251 5.37 7.62 -9.46
C SER A 251 6.49 8.02 -10.44
N PHE A 252 6.17 8.23 -11.71
CA PHE A 252 7.16 8.58 -12.75
C PHE A 252 6.72 9.72 -13.67
N PHE A 253 5.57 10.33 -13.42
CA PHE A 253 5.15 11.60 -14.00
C PHE A 253 4.71 12.58 -12.92
N ASN A 254 5.24 13.81 -12.93
CA ASN A 254 4.81 14.86 -12.01
C ASN A 254 5.09 16.26 -12.62
N PRO A 255 4.09 17.16 -12.70
CA PRO A 255 2.68 16.97 -12.36
C PRO A 255 1.99 15.97 -13.28
N ILE A 256 0.88 15.40 -12.81
CA ILE A 256 -0.08 14.70 -13.67
C ILE A 256 -1.23 15.64 -13.98
N ASN A 257 -1.46 15.85 -15.26
CA ASN A 257 -2.64 16.50 -15.80
C ASN A 257 -3.54 15.43 -16.45
N LEU A 258 -4.84 15.70 -16.53
CA LEU A 258 -5.84 14.77 -17.04
C LEU A 258 -6.16 14.98 -18.53
N ASP A 259 -5.49 15.92 -19.20
CA ASP A 259 -5.65 16.14 -20.63
C ASP A 259 -5.36 14.85 -21.44
N MET A 260 -6.03 14.73 -22.60
CA MET A 260 -6.07 13.47 -23.37
C MET A 260 -4.76 13.14 -24.11
N ASP A 261 -3.90 14.13 -24.31
CA ASP A 261 -2.61 14.02 -25.01
C ASP A 261 -1.41 13.91 -24.05
N GLU A 262 -1.67 13.80 -22.75
CA GLU A 262 -0.62 13.69 -21.74
C GLU A 262 0.22 12.41 -21.89
N PRO A 263 1.56 12.48 -21.83
CA PRO A 263 2.43 11.34 -22.14
C PRO A 263 2.24 10.12 -21.24
N TRP A 264 1.76 10.31 -20.00
CA TRP A 264 1.54 9.20 -19.09
C TRP A 264 0.46 8.24 -19.59
N ARG A 265 -0.47 8.70 -20.43
CA ARG A 265 -1.56 7.87 -21.00
C ARG A 265 -1.05 6.82 -21.99
N ASP A 266 0.16 6.99 -22.52
CA ASP A 266 0.82 5.99 -23.38
C ASP A 266 1.30 4.77 -22.59
N TYR A 267 1.39 4.86 -21.26
CA TYR A 267 1.89 3.79 -20.43
C TYR A 267 0.75 2.88 -19.99
N VAL A 268 0.84 1.62 -20.37
CA VAL A 268 -0.14 0.58 -20.03
C VAL A 268 0.43 -0.36 -18.98
N ALA A 269 -0.44 -0.91 -18.14
CA ALA A 269 -0.03 -1.86 -17.11
C ALA A 269 0.44 -3.17 -17.76
N VAL A 270 1.53 -3.72 -17.23
CA VAL A 270 2.09 -5.01 -17.66
C VAL A 270 1.63 -6.06 -16.67
N PRO A 271 0.91 -7.13 -17.07
CA PRO A 271 0.50 -8.19 -16.16
C PRO A 271 1.70 -8.87 -15.48
N PRO A 272 1.50 -9.56 -14.34
CA PRO A 272 2.56 -10.33 -13.70
C PRO A 272 3.20 -11.33 -14.66
N LEU A 273 4.54 -11.43 -14.63
CA LEU A 273 5.28 -12.31 -15.54
C LEU A 273 5.24 -13.75 -15.07
N LYS A 274 5.15 -14.67 -16.02
CA LYS A 274 5.34 -16.09 -15.76
C LYS A 274 6.83 -16.45 -15.79
N GLY A 275 7.33 -17.04 -14.71
CA GLY A 275 8.69 -17.56 -14.67
C GLY A 275 8.84 -18.95 -15.29
N PRO A 276 10.07 -19.46 -15.41
CA PRO A 276 10.38 -20.71 -16.10
C PRO A 276 9.75 -21.96 -15.44
N ALA A 277 9.50 -21.92 -14.13
CA ALA A 277 8.80 -22.98 -13.40
C ALA A 277 7.26 -22.89 -13.52
N GLY A 278 6.74 -21.92 -14.26
CA GLY A 278 5.32 -21.65 -14.40
C GLY A 278 4.69 -20.85 -13.26
N VAL A 279 5.49 -20.40 -12.29
CA VAL A 279 5.05 -19.52 -11.21
C VAL A 279 4.72 -18.13 -11.76
N GLN A 280 3.60 -17.57 -11.31
CA GLN A 280 3.09 -16.28 -11.78
C GLN A 280 2.15 -15.71 -10.70
N TYR A 281 2.72 -15.00 -9.74
CA TYR A 281 1.97 -14.34 -8.67
C TYR A 281 1.94 -12.83 -8.87
N THR A 282 1.01 -12.18 -8.19
CA THR A 282 1.16 -10.79 -7.71
C THR A 282 0.84 -10.77 -6.24
N GLY A 283 1.53 -9.91 -5.47
CA GLY A 283 1.02 -9.52 -4.17
C GLY A 283 -0.32 -8.82 -4.31
N TRP A 284 -1.32 -9.35 -3.60
CA TRP A 284 -2.66 -8.81 -3.44
C TRP A 284 -2.92 -8.56 -1.96
N ASP A 285 -3.10 -7.31 -1.56
CA ASP A 285 -3.33 -6.97 -0.16
C ASP A 285 -4.78 -7.23 0.26
N TYR A 286 -5.00 -8.30 1.02
CA TYR A 286 -6.28 -8.68 1.59
C TYR A 286 -6.61 -7.95 2.90
N TYR A 287 -5.71 -7.14 3.47
CA TYR A 287 -5.87 -6.54 4.81
C TYR A 287 -5.73 -5.01 4.83
N GLY A 288 -5.32 -4.39 3.73
CA GLY A 288 -5.08 -2.94 3.63
C GLY A 288 -6.30 -2.03 3.46
N TYR A 289 -7.51 -2.47 3.82
CA TYR A 289 -8.77 -1.75 3.52
C TYR A 289 -9.36 -0.95 4.70
N TYR A 290 -8.61 -0.68 5.77
CA TYR A 290 -9.09 0.08 6.92
C TYR A 290 -8.67 1.56 6.87
N THR A 291 -9.33 2.41 7.66
CA THR A 291 -8.90 3.81 7.89
C THR A 291 -8.41 4.04 9.30
N ASP A 292 -7.52 5.01 9.47
CA ASP A 292 -7.20 5.55 10.80
C ASP A 292 -8.42 6.32 11.31
N ALA A 293 -8.67 6.21 12.61
CA ALA A 293 -9.99 6.50 13.16
C ALA A 293 -9.95 7.35 14.42
N LEU A 294 -11.10 7.47 15.08
CA LEU A 294 -11.26 8.17 16.35
C LEU A 294 -10.85 7.25 17.51
N GLN A 295 -9.98 7.73 18.40
CA GLN A 295 -9.72 7.12 19.71
C GLN A 295 -10.30 8.02 20.79
N ILE A 296 -11.23 7.51 21.59
CA ILE A 296 -11.85 8.26 22.69
C ILE A 296 -11.00 8.05 23.94
N THR A 297 -10.62 9.14 24.60
CA THR A 297 -9.76 9.08 25.78
C THR A 297 -10.57 8.93 27.06
N SER A 298 -9.89 8.55 28.13
CA SER A 298 -10.48 8.51 29.48
C SER A 298 -10.95 9.88 30.01
N ALA A 299 -10.55 10.99 29.37
CA ALA A 299 -11.00 12.33 29.74
C ALA A 299 -12.41 12.65 29.20
N CYS A 300 -12.91 11.88 28.21
CA CYS A 300 -14.22 12.14 27.62
C CYS A 300 -15.35 11.82 28.60
N ALA A 301 -16.13 12.84 28.95
CA ALA A 301 -17.29 12.69 29.84
C ALA A 301 -18.51 12.03 29.17
N SER A 302 -18.56 11.97 27.83
CA SER A 302 -19.70 11.45 27.07
C SER A 302 -19.25 10.63 25.85
N PRO A 303 -18.56 9.50 26.06
CA PRO A 303 -18.04 8.64 24.98
C PRO A 303 -19.14 8.17 24.01
N GLU A 304 -20.37 7.93 24.50
CA GLU A 304 -21.50 7.52 23.67
C GLU A 304 -21.86 8.54 22.58
N LEU A 305 -21.67 9.83 22.84
CA LEU A 305 -21.95 10.88 21.86
C LEU A 305 -20.89 10.92 20.76
N LEU A 306 -19.62 10.71 21.12
CA LEU A 306 -18.54 10.65 20.14
C LEU A 306 -18.63 9.38 19.28
N VAL A 307 -19.01 8.24 19.87
CA VAL A 307 -19.27 7.02 19.09
C VAL A 307 -20.39 7.24 18.07
N GLN A 308 -21.53 7.81 18.47
CA GLN A 308 -22.63 8.13 17.53
C GLN A 308 -22.20 9.12 16.46
N TRP A 309 -21.45 10.15 16.83
CA TRP A 309 -20.98 11.18 15.91
C TRP A 309 -20.01 10.62 14.85
N THR A 310 -19.09 9.74 15.27
CA THR A 310 -18.14 9.09 14.36
C THR A 310 -18.82 8.03 13.51
N ASP A 311 -19.74 7.24 14.07
CA ASP A 311 -20.52 6.27 13.28
C ASP A 311 -21.34 6.99 12.18
N TYR A 312 -21.90 8.17 12.48
CA TYR A 312 -22.60 8.98 11.48
C TYR A 312 -21.68 9.45 10.34
N MET A 313 -20.37 9.57 10.53
CA MET A 313 -19.44 9.91 9.43
C MET A 313 -19.40 8.84 8.33
N MET A 314 -19.74 7.60 8.68
CA MET A 314 -19.80 6.48 7.76
C MET A 314 -21.07 6.47 6.90
N ASP A 315 -22.05 7.33 7.19
CA ASP A 315 -23.17 7.61 6.28
C ASP A 315 -22.64 8.07 4.92
N LEU A 316 -23.30 7.67 3.83
CA LEU A 316 -22.84 7.93 2.47
C LEU A 316 -22.65 9.43 2.20
N GLU A 317 -23.60 10.27 2.60
CA GLU A 317 -23.49 11.72 2.37
C GLU A 317 -22.41 12.35 3.26
N ALA A 318 -22.26 11.87 4.50
CA ALA A 318 -21.21 12.33 5.40
C ALA A 318 -19.80 11.92 4.94
N THR A 319 -19.64 10.69 4.44
CA THR A 319 -18.43 10.21 3.79
C THR A 319 -18.10 11.07 2.58
N MET A 320 -19.10 11.40 1.75
CA MET A 320 -18.88 12.27 0.59
C MET A 320 -18.53 13.71 0.96
N TRP A 321 -19.07 14.28 2.04
CA TRP A 321 -18.62 15.58 2.54
C TRP A 321 -17.18 15.58 3.01
N THR A 322 -16.80 14.52 3.68
CA THR A 322 -15.43 14.34 4.15
C THR A 322 -14.48 14.19 2.98
N TYR A 323 -14.82 13.36 1.99
CA TYR A 323 -13.97 13.00 0.86
C TYR A 323 -13.99 14.04 -0.27
N ALA A 324 -15.17 14.26 -0.85
CA ALA A 324 -15.36 15.03 -2.07
C ALA A 324 -15.83 16.47 -1.82
N GLY A 325 -16.19 16.84 -0.58
CA GLY A 325 -16.56 18.20 -0.20
C GLY A 325 -18.06 18.50 -0.29
N ILE A 326 -18.41 19.74 -0.59
CA ILE A 326 -19.78 20.24 -0.56
C ILE A 326 -20.59 19.63 -1.71
N LYS A 327 -21.73 19.04 -1.38
CA LYS A 327 -22.68 18.51 -2.37
C LYS A 327 -23.18 19.64 -3.28
N ASP A 328 -23.37 19.31 -4.55
CA ASP A 328 -23.74 20.18 -5.67
C ASP A 328 -22.64 21.16 -6.13
N ASP A 329 -21.71 21.57 -5.28
CA ASP A 329 -20.53 22.34 -5.68
C ASP A 329 -19.40 21.44 -6.17
N ASN A 330 -19.06 20.40 -5.41
CA ASN A 330 -17.93 19.52 -5.68
C ASN A 330 -18.34 18.14 -6.22
N TRP A 331 -19.52 17.63 -5.84
CA TRP A 331 -20.03 16.31 -6.26
C TRP A 331 -21.56 16.25 -6.23
N SER A 332 -22.18 15.29 -6.90
CA SER A 332 -23.62 14.99 -6.78
C SER A 332 -23.91 13.51 -7.01
N PHE A 333 -25.03 13.02 -6.49
CA PHE A 333 -25.54 11.70 -6.92
C PHE A 333 -25.83 11.72 -8.41
N ASP A 334 -25.45 10.66 -9.11
CA ASP A 334 -25.63 10.52 -10.55
C ASP A 334 -25.73 9.04 -10.91
N HIS A 335 -26.91 8.63 -11.37
CA HIS A 335 -27.22 7.27 -11.83
C HIS A 335 -27.42 7.17 -13.34
N SER A 336 -27.02 8.20 -14.10
CA SER A 336 -27.20 8.27 -15.55
C SER A 336 -26.05 7.65 -16.34
N GLY A 337 -24.89 7.48 -15.73
CA GLY A 337 -23.66 7.05 -16.39
C GLY A 337 -23.17 5.67 -15.96
N LYS A 338 -21.93 5.40 -16.33
CA LYS A 338 -21.19 4.21 -15.88
C LYS A 338 -20.21 4.59 -14.77
N GLY A 339 -20.21 3.78 -13.71
CA GLY A 339 -19.16 3.81 -12.71
C GLY A 339 -17.85 3.26 -13.25
N ILE A 340 -16.77 3.40 -12.47
CA ILE A 340 -15.45 2.82 -12.77
C ILE A 340 -15.54 1.32 -13.05
N ASN A 341 -16.42 0.58 -12.36
CA ASN A 341 -16.65 -0.85 -12.59
C ASN A 341 -17.56 -1.18 -13.79
N GLY A 342 -17.96 -0.19 -14.60
CA GLY A 342 -18.87 -0.36 -15.74
C GLY A 342 -20.35 -0.59 -15.38
N LYS A 343 -20.70 -0.67 -14.08
CA LYS A 343 -22.10 -0.68 -13.60
C LYS A 343 -22.68 0.73 -13.63
N THR A 344 -23.95 0.89 -13.29
CA THR A 344 -24.56 2.23 -13.16
C THR A 344 -23.81 3.06 -12.12
N SER A 345 -23.48 4.31 -12.44
CA SER A 345 -22.80 5.21 -11.50
C SER A 345 -23.67 5.48 -10.25
N LEU A 346 -23.03 5.82 -9.15
CA LEU A 346 -23.65 6.25 -7.89
C LEU A 346 -23.56 7.78 -7.75
N PHE A 347 -22.39 8.34 -8.08
CA PHE A 347 -22.13 9.77 -7.95
C PHE A 347 -21.17 10.24 -9.05
N ALA A 348 -21.12 11.54 -9.27
CA ALA A 348 -20.15 12.19 -10.14
C ALA A 348 -19.42 13.29 -9.36
N ASN A 349 -18.10 13.36 -9.53
CA ASN A 349 -17.31 14.51 -9.10
C ASN A 349 -17.44 15.64 -10.13
N LYS A 350 -17.65 16.87 -9.65
CA LYS A 350 -17.65 18.10 -10.45
C LYS A 350 -16.32 18.83 -10.34
N LEU A 351 -15.74 18.83 -9.14
CA LEU A 351 -14.43 19.42 -8.86
C LEU A 351 -13.73 18.59 -7.78
N PHE A 352 -12.67 17.87 -8.17
CA PHE A 352 -11.88 17.04 -7.28
C PHE A 352 -10.37 17.24 -7.53
N PRO A 353 -9.53 17.39 -6.48
CA PRO A 353 -9.91 17.48 -5.08
C PRO A 353 -10.74 18.74 -4.80
N ALA A 354 -11.55 18.70 -3.73
CA ALA A 354 -12.31 19.87 -3.33
C ALA A 354 -11.36 21.03 -2.93
N PRO A 355 -11.73 22.30 -3.17
CA PRO A 355 -10.98 23.46 -2.70
C PRO A 355 -10.68 23.41 -1.20
N ALA A 356 -9.57 24.04 -0.80
CA ALA A 356 -9.16 24.12 0.60
C ALA A 356 -10.31 24.63 1.50
N GLY A 357 -10.54 23.94 2.61
CA GLY A 357 -11.59 24.25 3.58
C GLY A 357 -12.98 23.70 3.25
N GLN A 358 -13.18 23.04 2.09
CA GLN A 358 -14.48 22.44 1.72
C GLN A 358 -14.59 20.94 2.01
N SER A 359 -13.47 20.28 2.31
CA SER A 359 -13.37 18.84 2.52
C SER A 359 -12.31 18.54 3.58
N TRP A 360 -12.42 17.38 4.24
CA TRP A 360 -11.39 16.85 5.14
C TRP A 360 -10.48 15.84 4.41
N GLY A 361 -10.65 15.66 3.10
CA GLY A 361 -9.95 14.66 2.32
C GLY A 361 -10.26 13.25 2.84
N GLN A 362 -9.22 12.48 3.14
CA GLN A 362 -9.37 11.10 3.65
C GLN A 362 -9.04 10.97 5.13
N TYR A 363 -9.19 12.05 5.92
CA TYR A 363 -8.76 12.11 7.32
C TYR A 363 -9.88 11.89 8.36
N ALA A 364 -11.11 11.55 7.95
CA ALA A 364 -12.15 11.10 8.89
C ALA A 364 -12.37 9.59 8.82
N VAL A 365 -13.13 9.07 9.80
CA VAL A 365 -13.72 7.73 9.71
C VAL A 365 -14.74 7.73 8.59
N MET A 366 -14.66 6.74 7.72
CA MET A 366 -15.50 6.66 6.52
C MET A 366 -15.86 5.22 6.19
N TYR A 367 -16.91 5.06 5.40
CA TYR A 367 -17.26 3.79 4.80
C TYR A 367 -17.11 3.86 3.29
N ARG A 368 -15.86 3.82 2.83
CA ARG A 368 -15.52 3.76 1.41
C ARG A 368 -15.36 2.31 0.97
N SER A 369 -16.46 1.58 0.94
CA SER A 369 -16.49 0.23 0.40
C SER A 369 -16.06 0.21 -1.07
N SER A 370 -15.64 -0.96 -1.56
CA SER A 370 -15.24 -1.11 -2.97
C SER A 370 -16.38 -0.72 -3.92
N ASP A 371 -17.61 -1.16 -3.67
CA ASP A 371 -18.78 -0.79 -4.47
C ASP A 371 -19.04 0.73 -4.49
N PHE A 372 -18.87 1.41 -3.35
CA PHE A 372 -18.97 2.87 -3.29
C PHE A 372 -17.90 3.53 -4.16
N ARG A 373 -16.62 3.15 -3.97
CA ARG A 373 -15.50 3.76 -4.69
C ARG A 373 -15.63 3.56 -6.19
N LEU A 374 -16.01 2.37 -6.61
CA LEU A 374 -16.18 2.00 -8.01
C LEU A 374 -17.48 2.58 -8.63
N GLY A 375 -18.35 3.15 -7.81
CA GLY A 375 -19.56 3.87 -8.23
C GLY A 375 -19.30 5.28 -8.75
N GLU A 376 -18.08 5.81 -8.68
CA GLU A 376 -17.73 7.10 -9.28
C GLU A 376 -17.95 7.07 -10.79
N LYS A 377 -18.73 8.02 -11.31
CA LYS A 377 -19.01 8.16 -12.74
C LYS A 377 -17.72 8.44 -13.51
N VAL A 378 -17.50 7.65 -14.56
CA VAL A 378 -16.45 7.90 -15.55
C VAL A 378 -17.00 8.81 -16.64
N ASP A 379 -16.30 9.92 -16.93
CA ASP A 379 -16.48 10.71 -18.14
C ASP A 379 -15.48 10.21 -19.21
N PRO A 380 -15.94 9.53 -20.27
CA PRO A 380 -15.05 9.01 -21.32
C PRO A 380 -14.30 10.12 -22.09
N SER A 381 -14.79 11.35 -22.06
CA SER A 381 -14.14 12.50 -22.71
C SER A 381 -13.08 13.17 -21.84
N ALA A 382 -13.11 12.91 -20.53
CA ALA A 382 -12.17 13.43 -19.54
C ALA A 382 -11.90 12.37 -18.44
N PRO A 383 -11.38 11.17 -18.79
CA PRO A 383 -11.21 10.10 -17.84
C PRO A 383 -10.13 10.46 -16.81
N THR A 384 -10.45 10.23 -15.53
CA THR A 384 -9.46 10.27 -14.46
C THR A 384 -8.56 9.02 -14.52
N PHE A 385 -7.54 8.96 -13.67
CA PHE A 385 -6.70 7.77 -13.57
C PHE A 385 -7.38 6.58 -12.89
N GLU A 386 -8.45 6.78 -12.11
CA GLU A 386 -9.06 5.69 -11.30
C GLU A 386 -9.62 4.56 -12.17
N ALA A 387 -10.19 4.87 -13.34
CA ALA A 387 -10.67 3.85 -14.28
C ALA A 387 -9.52 3.00 -14.84
N GLY A 388 -8.44 3.63 -15.29
CA GLY A 388 -7.26 2.91 -15.78
C GLY A 388 -6.53 2.14 -14.67
N LEU A 389 -6.52 2.67 -13.44
CA LEU A 389 -5.98 1.93 -12.29
C LEU A 389 -6.84 0.72 -11.93
N TYR A 390 -8.17 0.84 -12.03
CA TYR A 390 -9.08 -0.29 -11.86
C TYR A 390 -8.82 -1.39 -12.90
N GLU A 391 -8.72 -1.03 -14.19
CA GLU A 391 -8.36 -1.96 -15.27
C GLU A 391 -7.00 -2.65 -15.01
N ALA A 392 -5.99 -1.88 -14.59
CA ALA A 392 -4.70 -2.42 -14.18
C ALA A 392 -4.84 -3.38 -12.98
N GLY A 393 -5.71 -3.08 -12.01
CA GLY A 393 -6.01 -3.96 -10.89
C GLY A 393 -6.61 -5.30 -11.34
N GLN A 394 -7.56 -5.27 -12.28
CA GLN A 394 -8.19 -6.48 -12.83
C GLN A 394 -7.19 -7.39 -13.55
N ALA A 395 -6.25 -6.81 -14.30
CA ALA A 395 -5.18 -7.57 -14.96
C ALA A 395 -4.26 -8.30 -13.97
N TYR A 396 -4.24 -7.88 -12.70
CA TYR A 396 -3.42 -8.44 -11.64
C TYR A 396 -4.21 -9.42 -10.74
N GLU A 397 -5.49 -9.20 -10.51
CA GLU A 397 -6.32 -10.01 -9.60
C GLU A 397 -6.30 -11.50 -9.94
N ALA A 398 -6.29 -11.85 -11.24
CA ALA A 398 -6.24 -13.24 -11.70
C ALA A 398 -4.99 -14.02 -11.23
N TYR A 399 -3.95 -13.30 -10.82
CA TYR A 399 -2.67 -13.83 -10.35
C TYR A 399 -2.45 -13.60 -8.85
N ALA A 400 -3.46 -13.10 -8.14
CA ALA A 400 -3.39 -12.88 -6.70
C ALA A 400 -2.98 -14.18 -5.99
N GLN A 401 -2.03 -14.08 -5.06
CA GLN A 401 -1.70 -15.22 -4.21
C GLN A 401 -2.93 -15.62 -3.36
N PRO A 402 -3.08 -16.91 -2.99
CA PRO A 402 -4.08 -17.31 -2.00
C PRO A 402 -3.99 -16.48 -0.72
N LYS A 403 -5.12 -16.05 -0.15
CA LYS A 403 -5.17 -15.19 1.05
C LYS A 403 -4.38 -15.80 2.21
N GLU A 404 -4.38 -17.13 2.33
CA GLU A 404 -3.70 -17.89 3.38
C GLU A 404 -2.17 -17.79 3.31
N MET A 405 -1.61 -17.29 2.20
CA MET A 405 -0.18 -16.98 2.09
C MET A 405 0.19 -15.60 2.61
N GLN A 406 -0.76 -14.66 2.71
CA GLN A 406 -0.48 -13.32 3.23
C GLN A 406 -0.46 -13.35 4.75
N LEU A 407 0.66 -12.93 5.35
CA LEU A 407 0.73 -12.70 6.79
C LEU A 407 -0.17 -11.50 7.14
N PRO A 408 -1.19 -11.64 8.01
CA PRO A 408 -1.97 -10.50 8.47
C PRO A 408 -1.11 -9.56 9.33
N PRO A 409 -1.54 -8.29 9.54
CA PRO A 409 -0.90 -7.43 10.52
C PRO A 409 -0.87 -8.08 11.90
N LEU A 410 0.30 -8.02 12.55
CA LEU A 410 0.55 -8.65 13.84
C LEU A 410 0.79 -7.60 14.92
N ILE A 411 0.48 -7.96 16.17
CA ILE A 411 0.92 -7.23 17.36
C ILE A 411 2.08 -8.01 17.95
N ILE A 412 3.29 -7.49 17.75
CA ILE A 412 4.48 -8.04 18.38
C ILE A 412 4.44 -7.70 19.88
N SER A 413 4.85 -8.64 20.72
CA SER A 413 4.89 -8.46 22.17
C SER A 413 5.83 -7.31 22.56
N ASP A 414 5.54 -6.61 23.66
CA ASP A 414 6.43 -5.55 24.17
C ASP A 414 7.83 -6.07 24.50
N ALA A 415 7.95 -7.35 24.89
CA ALA A 415 9.22 -7.99 25.19
C ALA A 415 10.10 -8.15 23.95
N ASP A 416 9.49 -8.37 22.78
CA ASP A 416 10.19 -8.66 21.52
C ASP A 416 10.26 -7.44 20.57
N ALA A 417 9.42 -6.42 20.78
CA ALA A 417 9.20 -5.33 19.84
C ALA A 417 10.47 -4.61 19.40
N ALA A 418 11.38 -4.30 20.35
CA ALA A 418 12.65 -3.62 20.04
C ALA A 418 13.58 -4.51 19.19
N ALA A 419 13.78 -5.77 19.61
CA ALA A 419 14.63 -6.72 18.89
C ALA A 419 14.09 -7.02 17.49
N VAL A 420 12.76 -7.14 17.36
CA VAL A 420 12.08 -7.30 16.08
C VAL A 420 12.29 -6.07 15.18
N ALA A 421 12.14 -4.86 15.69
CA ALA A 421 12.36 -3.64 14.91
C ALA A 421 13.82 -3.48 14.42
N ASP A 422 14.79 -3.80 15.29
CA ASP A 422 16.22 -3.77 14.94
C ASP A 422 16.54 -4.81 13.86
N THR A 423 16.04 -6.04 14.02
CA THR A 423 16.24 -7.12 13.04
C THR A 423 15.57 -6.79 11.71
N ALA A 424 14.33 -6.26 11.72
CA ALA A 424 13.64 -5.83 10.50
C ALA A 424 14.45 -4.77 9.72
N THR A 425 15.06 -3.81 10.43
CA THR A 425 15.92 -2.79 9.82
C THR A 425 17.15 -3.40 9.17
N ALA A 426 17.87 -4.27 9.89
CA ALA A 426 19.07 -4.93 9.39
C ALA A 426 18.77 -5.84 8.18
N VAL A 427 17.75 -6.69 8.29
CA VAL A 427 17.29 -7.59 7.22
C VAL A 427 16.85 -6.79 5.99
N THR A 428 16.11 -5.69 6.17
CA THR A 428 15.70 -4.82 5.05
C THR A 428 16.90 -4.24 4.30
N ALA A 429 17.90 -3.74 5.02
CA ALA A 429 19.12 -3.24 4.41
C ALA A 429 19.85 -4.36 3.65
N ALA A 430 20.00 -5.53 4.25
CA ALA A 430 20.68 -6.68 3.68
C ALA A 430 19.99 -7.23 2.42
N VAL A 431 18.65 -7.33 2.40
CA VAL A 431 17.90 -7.76 1.21
C VAL A 431 18.07 -6.76 0.08
N LYS A 432 17.92 -5.45 0.35
CA LYS A 432 18.10 -4.39 -0.67
C LYS A 432 19.51 -4.38 -1.24
N THR A 433 20.52 -4.48 -0.39
CA THR A 433 21.93 -4.56 -0.81
C THR A 433 22.19 -5.81 -1.62
N GLY A 434 21.72 -6.98 -1.16
CA GLY A 434 21.88 -8.25 -1.89
C GLY A 434 21.22 -8.21 -3.27
N LEU A 435 19.98 -7.70 -3.37
CA LEU A 435 19.29 -7.49 -4.64
C LEU A 435 20.17 -6.69 -5.62
N ALA A 436 20.72 -5.55 -5.18
CA ALA A 436 21.59 -4.73 -6.02
C ALA A 436 22.89 -5.45 -6.40
N GLN A 437 23.58 -6.07 -5.44
CA GLN A 437 24.87 -6.72 -5.64
C GLN A 437 24.78 -7.91 -6.61
N PHE A 438 23.80 -8.80 -6.42
CA PHE A 438 23.58 -9.92 -7.34
C PHE A 438 23.14 -9.44 -8.71
N SER A 439 22.22 -8.46 -8.79
CA SER A 439 21.76 -7.93 -10.07
C SER A 439 22.89 -7.28 -10.86
N LEU A 440 23.78 -6.54 -10.20
CA LEU A 440 24.88 -5.81 -10.84
C LEU A 440 26.16 -6.65 -11.04
N GLY A 441 26.13 -7.93 -10.65
CA GLY A 441 27.26 -8.85 -10.78
C GLY A 441 28.42 -8.59 -9.82
N GLU A 442 28.18 -7.88 -8.71
CA GLU A 442 29.13 -7.78 -7.59
C GLU A 442 29.17 -9.09 -6.79
N LEU A 443 28.07 -9.83 -6.79
CA LEU A 443 27.95 -11.22 -6.33
C LEU A 443 27.37 -12.07 -7.48
N ASP A 444 27.74 -13.35 -7.53
CA ASP A 444 27.22 -14.30 -8.53
C ASP A 444 26.20 -15.25 -7.88
N PRO A 445 24.91 -15.22 -8.28
CA PRO A 445 23.92 -16.15 -7.72
C PRO A 445 24.18 -17.61 -8.11
N ASN A 446 25.02 -17.88 -9.12
CA ASN A 446 25.45 -19.24 -9.48
C ASN A 446 26.62 -19.73 -8.62
N ASN A 447 27.26 -18.86 -7.83
CA ASN A 447 28.32 -19.21 -6.90
C ASN A 447 27.73 -19.55 -5.53
N ASP A 448 27.97 -20.77 -5.06
CA ASP A 448 27.43 -21.23 -3.77
C ASP A 448 28.02 -20.49 -2.57
N ALA A 449 29.26 -20.01 -2.64
CA ALA A 449 29.87 -19.25 -1.56
C ALA A 449 29.24 -17.85 -1.44
N ASP A 450 28.96 -17.18 -2.56
CA ASP A 450 28.29 -15.88 -2.57
C ASP A 450 26.86 -15.99 -2.05
N TRP A 451 26.13 -17.03 -2.49
CA TRP A 451 24.80 -17.33 -1.98
C TRP A 451 24.81 -17.65 -0.49
N GLN A 452 25.72 -18.51 -0.03
CA GLN A 452 25.84 -18.88 1.38
C GLN A 452 26.19 -17.67 2.24
N SER A 453 27.11 -16.81 1.79
CA SER A 453 27.44 -15.58 2.51
C SER A 453 26.24 -14.65 2.63
N TYR A 454 25.39 -14.58 1.59
CA TYR A 454 24.17 -13.78 1.61
C TYR A 454 23.11 -14.34 2.56
N THR A 455 22.96 -15.66 2.67
CA THR A 455 21.97 -16.27 3.56
C THR A 455 22.44 -16.31 5.02
N ASP A 456 23.73 -16.59 5.26
CA ASP A 456 24.32 -16.66 6.60
C ASP A 456 24.24 -15.34 7.38
N GLN A 457 24.28 -14.20 6.67
CA GLN A 457 24.16 -12.90 7.32
C GLN A 457 22.81 -12.73 8.04
N PHE A 458 21.73 -13.32 7.51
CA PHE A 458 20.40 -13.21 8.15
C PHE A 458 20.36 -13.96 9.47
N THR A 459 21.02 -15.12 9.55
CA THR A 459 21.22 -15.86 10.80
C THR A 459 21.98 -15.00 11.81
N ALA A 460 23.06 -14.33 11.38
CA ALA A 460 23.82 -13.41 12.23
C ALA A 460 23.01 -12.17 12.67
N MET A 461 22.02 -11.76 11.88
CA MET A 461 21.07 -10.68 12.21
C MET A 461 19.94 -11.13 13.14
N GLY A 462 19.83 -12.43 13.47
CA GLY A 462 18.81 -12.95 14.38
C GLY A 462 17.49 -13.33 13.70
N ILE A 463 17.50 -13.71 12.42
CA ILE A 463 16.28 -14.06 11.67
C ILE A 463 15.47 -15.19 12.34
N ASP A 464 16.10 -16.12 13.04
CA ASP A 464 15.39 -17.21 13.72
C ASP A 464 14.49 -16.70 14.87
N ALA A 465 15.05 -15.84 15.72
CA ALA A 465 14.29 -15.21 16.81
C ALA A 465 13.20 -14.29 16.25
N TYR A 466 13.51 -13.61 15.15
CA TYR A 466 12.55 -12.78 14.43
C TYR A 466 11.34 -13.58 13.93
N LEU A 467 11.57 -14.72 13.28
CA LEU A 467 10.52 -15.61 12.80
C LEU A 467 9.71 -16.21 13.96
N GLN A 468 10.37 -16.60 15.06
CA GLN A 468 9.69 -17.09 16.26
C GLN A 468 8.75 -16.04 16.87
N ALA A 469 9.19 -14.78 16.96
CA ALA A 469 8.35 -13.70 17.47
C ALA A 469 7.13 -13.43 16.57
N HIS A 470 7.31 -13.47 15.25
CA HIS A 470 6.20 -13.34 14.30
C HIS A 470 5.25 -14.54 14.35
N GLN A 471 5.78 -15.76 14.46
CA GLN A 471 4.98 -16.98 14.59
C GLN A 471 4.13 -16.92 15.86
N ALA A 472 4.73 -16.58 17.01
CA ALA A 472 4.01 -16.44 18.26
C ALA A 472 2.91 -15.36 18.17
N ALA A 473 3.22 -14.21 17.57
CA ALA A 473 2.25 -13.13 17.38
C ALA A 473 1.10 -13.52 16.42
N TYR A 474 1.39 -14.33 15.39
CA TYR A 474 0.38 -14.89 14.49
C TYR A 474 -0.54 -15.88 15.22
N GLU A 475 0.03 -16.79 16.01
CA GLU A 475 -0.73 -17.79 16.78
C GLU A 475 -1.56 -17.17 17.91
N SER A 476 -1.09 -16.08 18.52
CA SER A 476 -1.80 -15.36 19.57
C SER A 476 -2.78 -14.31 19.06
N ARG A 477 -2.87 -14.12 17.73
CA ARG A 477 -3.71 -13.07 17.14
C ARG A 477 -5.18 -13.32 17.50
N PRO A 478 -5.87 -12.34 18.11
CA PRO A 478 -7.31 -12.48 18.37
C PRO A 478 -8.08 -12.69 17.06
N ALA A 479 -9.11 -13.54 17.13
CA ALA A 479 -9.97 -13.87 16.00
C ALA A 479 -10.75 -12.66 15.47
#